data_AF-A0A3D0Z8L4-F1
#
_entry.id   AF-A0A3D0Z8L4-F1
#
_cell.length_a   1.000
_cell.length_b   1.000
_cell.length_c   1.000
_cell.angle_alpha   90.00
_cell.angle_beta   90.00
_cell.angle_gamma   90.00
#
_symmetry.space_group_name_H-M   'P 1'
#
loop_
_entity.id
_entity.type
_entity.pdbx_description
1 polymer ?
#
loop_
_entity_poly.entity_id
_entity_poly.type
_entity_poly.pdbx_seq_one_letter_code
_entity_poly.pdbx_strand_id
1 'polypeptide(L)' 'MKTLTCDVCKQTMEEPVPNRTYFHICHRDLCEECKDNLEAVLKPVIRTQDPFSYEWYSKAVYDNIEKAIQKGKF' A
#
# COMPACT_ATOMS: atom_id res chain seq x y z
N MET A 1 17.87 -16.72 5.12
CA MET A 1 17.42 -15.55 4.35
C MET A 1 15.95 -15.34 4.67
N LYS A 2 15.53 -14.14 5.05
CA LYS A 2 14.10 -13.84 5.23
C LYS A 2 13.57 -13.42 3.87
N THR A 3 12.57 -14.13 3.36
CA THR A 3 11.83 -13.73 2.16
C THR A 3 10.48 -13.19 2.63
N LEU A 4 10.06 -12.07 2.07
CA LEU A 4 8.75 -11.48 2.36
C LEU A 4 7.97 -11.42 1.05
N THR A 5 6.67 -11.69 1.09
CA THR A 5 5.82 -11.67 -0.10
C THR A 5 4.92 -10.45 -0.02
N CYS A 6 4.82 -9.69 -1.12
CA CYS A 6 3.89 -8.56 -1.20
C CYS A 6 2.45 -9.08 -1.17
N ASP A 7 1.61 -8.50 -0.32
CA ASP A 7 0.22 -8.91 -0.18
C ASP A 7 -0.62 -8.61 -1.43
N VAL A 8 -0.21 -7.64 -2.25
CA VAL A 8 -0.93 -7.21 -3.46
C VAL A 8 -0.45 -8.00 -4.69
N CYS A 9 0.79 -7.77 -5.15
CA CYS A 9 1.29 -8.35 -6.39
C CYS A 9 1.84 -9.79 -6.24
N LYS A 10 1.92 -10.30 -5.00
CA LYS A 10 2.47 -11.63 -4.67
C LYS A 10 3.92 -11.85 -5.09
N GLN A 11 4.64 -10.80 -5.44
CA GLN A 11 6.08 -10.86 -5.70
C GLN A 11 6.85 -11.13 -4.41
N THR A 12 7.89 -11.94 -4.51
CA THR A 12 8.83 -12.19 -3.42
C THR A 12 9.89 -11.09 -3.40
N MET A 13 10.04 -10.45 -2.25
CA MET A 13 11.12 -9.52 -1.95
C MET A 13 12.28 -10.30 -1.35
N GLU A 14 13.34 -10.45 -2.16
CA GLU A 14 14.62 -10.97 -1.72
C GLU A 14 15.34 -9.85 -0.95
N GLU A 15 15.69 -10.10 0.31
CA GLU A 15 16.26 -9.09 1.23
C GLU A 15 15.28 -7.97 1.65
N PRO A 16 14.24 -8.32 2.44
CA PRO A 16 13.28 -7.34 2.97
C PRO A 16 13.95 -6.43 3.99
N VAL A 17 14.11 -5.16 3.61
CA VAL A 17 14.56 -4.05 4.44
C VAL A 17 13.36 -3.13 4.66
N PRO A 18 12.90 -2.94 5.91
CA PRO A 18 11.72 -2.13 6.20
C PRO A 18 11.95 -0.69 5.79
N ASN A 19 10.90 -0.06 5.24
CA ASN A 19 10.91 1.31 4.71
C ASN A 19 11.88 1.54 3.54
N ARG A 20 12.37 0.46 2.92
CA ARG A 20 13.23 0.53 1.73
C ARG A 20 12.73 -0.42 0.65
N THR A 21 12.77 -1.72 0.90
CA THR A 21 12.33 -2.73 -0.08
C THR A 21 10.92 -3.23 0.20
N TYR A 22 10.46 -3.14 1.45
CA TYR A 22 9.07 -3.41 1.82
C TYR A 22 8.53 -2.38 2.83
N PHE A 23 7.22 -2.22 2.82
CA PHE A 23 6.49 -1.24 3.61
C PHE A 23 5.30 -1.90 4.30
N HIS A 24 5.23 -1.74 5.62
CA HIS A 24 4.12 -2.24 6.42
C HIS A 24 3.04 -1.17 6.56
N ILE A 25 1.90 -1.34 5.88
CA ILE A 25 0.80 -0.38 5.84
C ILE A 25 -0.50 -1.11 6.18
N CYS A 26 -1.24 -0.64 7.17
CA CYS A 26 -2.55 -1.20 7.55
C CYS A 26 -2.55 -2.73 7.77
N HIS A 27 -1.56 -3.26 8.48
CA HIS A 27 -1.38 -4.71 8.70
C HIS A 27 -1.14 -5.53 7.43
N ARG A 28 -0.59 -4.90 6.39
CA ARG A 28 -0.21 -5.51 5.12
C ARG A 28 1.21 -5.16 4.77
N ASP A 29 1.88 -6.07 4.10
CA ASP A 29 3.23 -5.87 3.60
C ASP A 29 3.19 -5.62 2.09
N LEU A 30 3.72 -4.47 1.69
CA LEU A 30 3.75 -4.02 0.30
C LEU A 30 5.19 -3.91 -0.19
N CYS A 31 5.45 -4.32 -1.43
CA CYS A 31 6.70 -3.95 -2.10
C CYS A 31 6.72 -2.46 -2.45
N GLU A 32 7.90 -1.95 -2.78
CA GLU A 32 8.12 -0.57 -3.19
C GLU A 32 7.18 -0.13 -4.33
N GLU A 33 7.08 -0.92 -5.40
CA GLU A 33 6.20 -0.63 -6.54
C GLU A 33 4.72 -0.51 -6.14
N CYS A 34 4.26 -1.43 -5.29
CA CYS A 34 2.88 -1.43 -4.80
C CYS A 34 2.60 -0.22 -3.90
N LYS A 35 3.54 0.17 -3.04
CA LYS A 35 3.43 1.40 -2.24
C LYS A 35 3.34 2.63 -3.16
N ASP A 36 4.19 2.73 -4.17
CA ASP A 36 4.25 3.92 -5.02
C ASP A 36 2.99 4.05 -5.88
N ASN A 37 2.44 2.94 -6.35
CA ASN A 37 1.13 2.91 -7.01
C ASN A 37 -0.01 3.32 -6.06
N LEU A 38 -0.01 2.83 -4.81
CA LEU A 38 -0.96 3.26 -3.79
C LEU A 38 -0.90 4.78 -3.56
N GLU A 39 0.30 5.34 -3.44
CA GLU A 39 0.47 6.79 -3.31
C GLU A 39 -0.03 7.55 -4.55
N ALA A 40 0.24 7.03 -5.75
CA ALA A 40 -0.22 7.65 -6.99
C ALA A 40 -1.75 7.69 -7.08
N VAL A 41 -2.44 6.64 -6.61
CA VAL A 41 -3.90 6.57 -6.53
C VAL A 41 -4.46 7.50 -5.45
N LEU A 42 -3.82 7.55 -4.28
CA LEU A 42 -4.35 8.32 -3.13
C LEU A 42 -4.08 9.82 -3.21
N LYS A 43 -2.91 10.26 -3.70
CA LYS A 43 -2.51 11.68 -3.78
C LYS A 43 -3.58 12.60 -4.39
N PRO A 44 -4.20 12.30 -5.55
CA PRO A 44 -5.23 13.17 -6.11
C PRO A 44 -6.48 13.23 -5.22
N VAL A 45 -6.91 12.10 -4.65
CA VAL A 45 -8.10 12.00 -3.79
C VAL A 45 -7.92 12.82 -2.51
N ILE A 46 -6.76 12.70 -1.86
CA ILE A 46 -6.43 13.45 -0.63
C ILE A 46 -6.43 14.95 -0.90
N ARG A 47 -5.85 15.39 -2.02
CA ARG A 47 -5.78 16.82 -2.38
C ARG A 47 -7.14 17.45 -2.61
N THR A 48 -8.13 16.66 -3.01
CA THR A 48 -9.51 17.13 -3.26
C THR A 48 -10.46 16.91 -2.07
N GLN A 49 -10.01 16.21 -1.01
CA GLN A 49 -10.86 15.89 0.13
C GLN A 49 -10.97 17.07 1.09
N ASP A 50 -12.19 17.58 1.25
CA ASP A 50 -12.54 18.60 2.24
C ASP A 50 -13.94 18.30 2.83
N PRO A 51 -14.10 18.14 4.15
CA PRO A 51 -13.06 18.19 5.18
C PRO A 51 -12.13 16.98 5.14
N PHE A 52 -10.85 17.22 5.41
CA PHE A 52 -9.86 16.18 5.64
C PHE A 52 -9.94 15.68 7.09
N SER A 53 -9.95 14.35 7.28
CA SER A 53 -9.75 13.72 8.58
C SER A 53 -8.80 12.53 8.48
N TYR A 54 -8.04 12.28 9.55
CA TYR A 54 -7.09 11.17 9.60
C TYR A 54 -7.80 9.80 9.58
N GLU A 55 -8.99 9.72 10.18
CA GLU A 55 -9.81 8.51 10.16
C GLU A 55 -10.27 8.18 8.75
N TRP A 56 -10.74 9.18 7.99
CA TRP A 56 -11.09 9.03 6.58
C TRP A 56 -9.88 8.57 5.75
N TYR A 57 -8.71 9.20 5.95
CA TYR A 57 -7.50 8.84 5.22
C TYR A 57 -7.09 7.39 5.50
N SER A 58 -7.09 6.98 6.78
CA SER A 58 -6.76 5.61 7.17
C SER A 58 -7.71 4.59 6.56
N LYS A 59 -9.01 4.91 6.50
CA LYS A 59 -10.01 4.08 5.83
C LYS A 59 -9.78 4.03 4.32
N ALA A 60 -9.49 5.17 3.68
CA ALA A 60 -9.23 5.25 2.25
C ALA A 60 -8.00 4.43 1.84
N VAL A 61 -6.93 4.47 2.64
CA VAL A 61 -5.73 3.64 2.45
C VAL A 61 -6.10 2.15 2.53
N TYR A 62 -6.77 1.74 3.61
CA TYR A 62 -7.21 0.35 3.81
C TYR A 62 -8.09 -0.14 2.65
N ASP A 63 -9.10 0.63 2.27
CA ASP A 63 -10.05 0.27 1.21
C ASP A 63 -9.36 0.12 -0.15
N ASN A 64 -8.34 0.96 -0.45
CA ASN A 64 -7.58 0.84 -1.69
C ASN A 64 -6.67 -0.39 -1.69
N ILE A 65 -6.01 -0.69 -0.55
CA ILE A 65 -5.19 -1.89 -0.42
C ILE A 65 -6.04 -3.15 -0.57
N GLU A 66 -7.17 -3.26 0.13
CA GLU A 66 -8.05 -4.43 0.03
C GLU A 66 -8.59 -4.65 -1.39
N LYS A 67 -8.95 -3.56 -2.09
CA LYS A 67 -9.33 -3.63 -3.52
C LYS A 67 -8.17 -4.11 -4.40
N ALA A 68 -6.96 -3.65 -4.14
CA ALA A 68 -5.79 -4.04 -4.90
C ALA A 68 -5.40 -5.51 -4.68
N ILE A 69 -5.55 -6.02 -3.44
CA ILE A 69 -5.34 -7.44 -3.11
C ILE A 69 -6.29 -8.33 -3.92
N GLN A 70 -7.57 -7.96 -4.01
CA GLN A 70 -8.56 -8.72 -4.80
C GLN A 70 -8.23 -8.74 -6.30
N LYS A 71 -7.62 -7.67 -6.82
CA LYS A 71 -7.26 -7.53 -8.23
C LYS A 71 -5.85 -8.06 -8.56
N GLY A 72 -5.00 -8.21 -7.56
CA GLY A 72 -3.56 -8.47 -7.71
C GLY A 72 -2.73 -7.27 -8.19
N LYS A 73 -3.33 -6.06 -8.23
CA LYS A 73 -2.69 -4.81 -8.67
C LYS A 73 -3.49 -3.59 -8.22
N PHE A 74 -2.81 -2.45 -8.10
CA PHE A 74 -3.42 -1.12 -7.89
C PHE A 74 -4.04 -0.58 -9.18
#